data_AF-A0A3B0C9V3-F1
#
_entry.id   AF-A0A3B0C9V3-F1
#
_cell.length_a   1.000
_cell.length_b   1.000
_cell.length_c   1.000
_cell.angle_alpha   90.00
_cell.angle_beta   90.00
_cell.angle_gamma   90.00
#
_symmetry.space_group_name_H-M   'P 1'
#
loop_
_entity.id
_entity.type
_entity.pdbx_description
1 polymer ?
#
loop_
_entity_poly.entity_id
_entity_poly.type
_entity_poly.pdbx_seq_one_letter_code
_entity_poly.pdbx_strand_id
1 'polypeptide(L)'
;MMGISPDLNTGFIIMVLLFTHLIVGILRGLYRYQMIEKYQNNYYGDPPMGLLSKLAHNWLTGTFNSTTFFLSASLTIMLFLLINV
;
A
#
# COMPACT_ATOMS: atom_id res chain seq x y z
N MET A 1 -0.95 28.43 -28.03
CA MET A 1 -0.64 27.43 -26.99
C MET A 1 -1.10 26.08 -27.52
N MET A 2 -0.19 25.14 -27.74
CA MET A 2 -0.53 23.79 -28.18
C MET A 2 -1.04 23.04 -26.95
N GLY A 3 -2.36 22.90 -26.82
CA GLY A 3 -2.98 22.18 -25.71
C GLY A 3 -2.68 20.68 -25.84
N ILE A 4 -2.32 20.04 -24.73
CA ILE A 4 -2.19 18.58 -24.68
C ILE A 4 -3.55 17.98 -25.02
N SER A 5 -3.60 17.00 -25.93
CA SER A 5 -4.87 16.37 -26.28
C SER A 5 -5.46 15.70 -25.03
N PRO A 6 -6.78 15.76 -24.82
CA PRO A 6 -7.44 15.11 -23.69
C PRO A 6 -7.05 13.64 -23.56
N ASP A 7 -6.87 12.93 -24.67
CA ASP A 7 -6.48 11.51 -24.71
C ASP A 7 -5.06 11.26 -24.16
N LEU A 8 -4.10 12.15 -24.48
CA LEU A 8 -2.74 12.08 -23.94
C LEU A 8 -2.74 12.32 -22.42
N ASN A 9 -3.61 13.22 -21.95
CA ASN A 9 -3.76 13.51 -20.52
C ASN A 9 -4.39 12.31 -19.78
N THR A 10 -5.43 11.69 -20.35
CA THR A 10 -6.07 10.49 -19.78
C THR A 10 -5.09 9.31 -19.71
N GLY A 11 -4.34 9.06 -20.78
CA GLY A 11 -3.32 8.00 -20.80
C GLY A 11 -2.24 8.21 -19.74
N PHE A 12 -1.80 9.46 -19.54
CA PHE A 12 -0.85 9.82 -18.48
C PHE A 12 -1.43 9.55 -17.08
N ILE A 13 -2.67 9.94 -16.82
CA ILE A 13 -3.35 9.71 -15.53
C ILE A 13 -3.47 8.23 -15.23
N ILE A 14 -3.87 7.41 -16.21
CA ILE A 14 -3.97 5.95 -16.05
C ILE A 14 -2.61 5.35 -15.68
N MET A 15 -1.54 5.76 -16.35
CA MET A 15 -0.19 5.30 -16.05
C MET A 15 0.23 5.67 -14.62
N VAL A 16 -0.02 6.91 -14.18
CA VAL A 16 0.30 7.36 -12.82
C VAL A 16 -0.45 6.54 -11.77
N LEU A 17 -1.74 6.27 -11.98
CA LEU A 17 -2.56 5.47 -11.06
C LEU A 17 -2.07 4.02 -10.97
N LEU A 18 -1.72 3.40 -12.11
CA LEU A 18 -1.16 2.04 -12.15
C LEU A 18 0.17 1.96 -11.39
N PHE A 19 1.09 2.89 -11.65
CA PHE A 19 2.37 2.93 -10.93
C PHE A 19 2.17 3.13 -9.43
N THR A 20 1.27 4.04 -9.05
CA THR A 20 0.95 4.28 -7.64
C THR A 20 0.41 3.01 -6.97
N HIS A 21 -0.48 2.29 -7.65
CA HIS A 21 -1.06 1.04 -7.13
C HIS A 21 0.02 -0.03 -6.93
N LEU A 22 0.94 -0.18 -7.89
CA LEU A 22 2.07 -1.09 -7.77
C LEU A 22 3.00 -0.72 -6.62
N ILE A 23 3.34 0.56 -6.47
CA ILE A 23 4.18 1.06 -5.37
C ILE A 23 3.53 0.76 -4.01
N VAL A 24 2.23 1.06 -3.85
CA VAL A 24 1.50 0.75 -2.61
C VAL A 24 1.50 -0.76 -2.33
N GLY A 25 1.32 -1.59 -3.36
CA GLY A 25 1.39 -3.05 -3.26
C GLY A 25 2.78 -3.55 -2.80
N ILE A 26 3.85 -3.01 -3.39
CA ILE A 26 5.24 -3.33 -3.03
C ILE A 26 5.53 -2.91 -1.60
N LEU A 27 5.16 -1.69 -1.20
CA LEU A 27 5.34 -1.20 0.17
C LEU A 27 4.62 -2.09 1.17
N ARG A 28 3.39 -2.51 0.85
CA ARG A 28 2.64 -3.49 1.66
C ARG A 28 3.37 -4.82 1.80
N GLY A 29 3.87 -5.35 0.69
CA GLY A 29 4.64 -6.60 0.67
C GLY A 29 5.94 -6.52 1.47
N LEU A 30 6.72 -5.46 1.27
CA LEU A 30 8.01 -5.23 1.93
C LEU A 30 7.82 -5.04 3.44
N TYR A 31 6.84 -4.24 3.84
CA TYR A 31 6.50 -4.10 5.26
C TYR A 31 6.13 -5.45 5.86
N ARG A 32 5.25 -6.23 5.22
CA ARG A 32 4.89 -7.57 5.70
C ARG A 32 6.10 -8.48 5.83
N TYR A 33 7.01 -8.46 4.84
CA TYR A 33 8.24 -9.25 4.88
C TYR A 33 9.13 -8.88 6.07
N GLN A 34 9.43 -7.59 6.24
CA GLN A 34 10.21 -7.08 7.37
C GLN A 34 9.55 -7.43 8.72
N MET A 35 8.22 -7.38 8.77
CA MET A 35 7.47 -7.66 9.98
C MET A 35 7.50 -9.15 10.32
N ILE A 36 7.43 -10.04 9.33
CA ILE A 36 7.59 -11.49 9.53
C ILE A 36 9.01 -11.80 10.02
N GLU A 37 10.04 -11.32 9.32
CA GLU A 37 11.44 -11.62 9.62
C GLU A 37 11.87 -11.09 11.00
N LYS A 38 11.54 -9.82 11.29
CA LYS A 38 11.98 -9.15 12.52
C LYS A 38 11.13 -9.54 13.73
N TYR A 39 9.88 -9.94 13.56
CA TYR A 39 8.96 -10.11 14.69
C TYR A 39 8.49 -11.54 14.91
N GLN A 40 8.46 -12.48 13.94
CA GLN A 40 8.26 -13.89 14.34
C GLN A 40 9.38 -14.37 15.28
N ASN A 41 10.61 -13.92 15.04
CA ASN A 41 11.76 -14.26 15.87
C ASN A 41 11.78 -13.50 17.22
N ASN A 42 11.27 -12.26 17.30
CA ASN A 42 11.33 -11.44 18.53
C ASN A 42 10.01 -11.42 19.35
N TYR A 43 8.88 -11.77 18.75
CA TYR A 43 7.57 -11.79 19.43
C TYR A 43 7.45 -12.96 20.42
N TYR A 44 8.12 -14.08 20.08
CA TYR A 44 8.26 -15.29 20.90
C TYR A 44 9.71 -15.59 21.32
N GLY A 45 10.70 -14.87 20.78
CA GLY A 45 12.12 -15.07 21.12
C GLY A 45 12.51 -14.48 22.46
N ASP A 46 13.78 -14.65 22.81
CA ASP A 46 14.34 -14.26 24.10
C ASP A 46 15.32 -13.07 23.92
N PRO A 47 15.11 -11.90 24.55
CA PRO A 47 13.99 -11.60 25.44
C PRO A 47 12.69 -11.29 24.67
N PRO A 48 11.54 -11.72 25.19
CA PRO A 48 10.26 -11.54 24.52
C PRO A 48 9.84 -10.07 24.49
N MET A 49 9.21 -9.69 23.39
CA MET A 49 8.63 -8.36 23.22
C MET A 49 7.57 -8.07 24.30
N GLY A 50 7.69 -6.91 24.99
CA GLY A 50 6.78 -6.50 26.05
C GLY A 50 5.35 -6.21 25.57
N LEU A 51 4.37 -6.20 26.50
CA LEU A 51 2.94 -6.06 26.17
C LEU A 51 2.61 -4.79 25.37
N LEU A 52 3.11 -3.63 25.82
CA LEU A 52 2.88 -2.36 25.12
C LEU A 52 3.48 -2.36 23.72
N SER A 53 4.67 -2.94 23.57
CA SER A 53 5.30 -3.10 22.26
C SER A 53 4.47 -4.00 21.35
N LYS A 54 3.91 -5.10 21.86
CA LYS A 54 3.01 -6.00 21.11
C LYS A 54 1.73 -5.28 20.66
N LEU A 55 1.11 -4.50 21.55
CA LEU A 55 -0.08 -3.70 21.21
C LEU A 55 0.22 -2.65 20.15
N ALA A 56 1.30 -1.88 20.33
CA ALA A 56 1.73 -0.88 19.36
C ALA A 56 2.05 -1.52 17.99
N HIS A 57 2.70 -2.68 18.00
CA HIS A 57 3.00 -3.44 16.78
C HIS A 57 1.74 -3.89 16.05
N ASN A 58 0.79 -4.51 16.75
CA ASN A 58 -0.47 -4.97 16.16
C ASN A 58 -1.29 -3.81 15.62
N TRP A 59 -1.33 -2.69 16.36
CA TRP A 59 -1.99 -1.47 15.92
C TRP A 59 -1.36 -0.93 14.63
N LEU A 60 -0.04 -0.71 14.62
CA LEU A 60 0.67 -0.19 13.45
C LEU A 60 0.53 -1.11 12.23
N THR A 61 0.63 -2.42 12.44
CA THR A 61 0.47 -3.42 11.37
C THR A 61 -0.95 -3.38 10.80
N GLY A 62 -1.95 -3.34 11.69
CA GLY A 62 -3.36 -3.26 11.29
C GLY A 62 -3.68 -1.97 10.55
N THR A 63 -3.22 -0.82 11.05
CA THR A 63 -3.37 0.48 10.38
C THR A 63 -2.69 0.48 9.01
N PHE A 64 -1.42 0.07 8.94
CA PHE A 64 -0.69 0.08 7.68
C PHE A 64 -1.32 -0.84 6.63
N ASN A 65 -1.70 -2.06 7.01
CA ASN A 65 -2.37 -3.00 6.10
C ASN A 65 -3.72 -2.47 5.62
N SER A 66 -4.54 -1.92 6.52
CA SER A 66 -5.86 -1.40 6.15
C SER A 66 -5.74 -0.16 5.26
N THR A 67 -4.89 0.81 5.60
CA THR A 67 -4.65 2.00 4.78
C THR A 67 -4.16 1.63 3.38
N THR A 68 -3.15 0.76 3.27
CA THR A 68 -2.62 0.35 1.96
C THR A 68 -3.63 -0.47 1.15
N PHE A 69 -4.47 -1.28 1.80
CA PHE A 69 -5.58 -1.97 1.14
C PHE A 69 -6.61 -0.99 0.57
N PHE A 70 -7.07 -0.02 1.37
CA PHE A 70 -8.05 0.96 0.91
C PHE A 70 -7.50 1.84 -0.22
N LEU A 71 -6.25 2.30 -0.11
CA LEU A 71 -5.59 3.05 -1.19
C LEU A 71 -5.54 2.23 -2.49
N SER A 72 -5.12 0.97 -2.39
CA SER A 72 -5.07 0.04 -3.53
C SER A 72 -6.46 -0.15 -4.15
N ALA A 73 -7.49 -0.41 -3.34
CA ALA A 73 -8.87 -0.57 -3.82
C ALA A 73 -9.43 0.70 -4.47
N SER A 74 -9.20 1.88 -3.86
CA SER A 74 -9.61 3.17 -4.42
C SER A 74 -8.97 3.43 -5.78
N LEU A 75 -7.66 3.15 -5.92
CA LEU A 75 -6.96 3.29 -7.20
C LEU A 75 -7.52 2.34 -8.27
N THR A 76 -7.86 1.10 -7.90
CA THR A 76 -8.51 0.16 -8.82
C THR A 76 -9.87 0.65 -9.30
N ILE A 77 -10.69 1.19 -8.38
CA ILE A 77 -11.99 1.77 -8.74
C ILE A 77 -11.82 2.98 -9.67
N MET A 78 -10.88 3.86 -9.37
CA MET A 78 -10.58 5.02 -10.23
C MET A 78 -10.13 4.60 -11.63
N LEU A 79 -9.24 3.61 -11.73
CA LEU A 79 -8.81 3.05 -13.01
C LEU A 79 -9.97 2.43 -13.79
N PHE A 80 -10.82 1.66 -13.11
CA PHE A 80 -12.00 1.07 -13.74
C PHE A 80 -12.93 2.15 -14.30
N LEU A 81 -13.22 3.20 -13.52
CA LEU A 81 -14.08 4.30 -13.98
C LEU A 81 -13.45 5.07 -15.14
N LEU A 82 -12.15 5.35 -15.10
CA LEU A 82 -11.47 6.08 -16.18
C LEU A 82 -11.35 5.31 -17.50
N ILE A 83 -11.34 3.98 -17.45
CA ILE A 83 -11.28 3.14 -18.65
C ILE A 83 -12.67 2.90 -19.27
N ASN A 84 -13.73 2.97 -18.46
CA ASN A 84 -15.11 2.65 -18.87
C ASN A 84 -16.00 3.90 -19.06
N VAL A 85 -15.43 5.10 -18.93
CA VAL A 85 -16.05 6.40 -19.26
C VAL A 85 -15.48 6.90 -20.57
#